data_AF-A0AAV5Y965-F1
#
_entry.id   AF-A0AAV5Y965-F1
#
_cell.length_a   1.000
_cell.length_b   1.000
_cell.length_c   1.000
_cell.angle_alpha   90.00
_cell.angle_beta   90.00
_cell.angle_gamma   90.00
#
_symmetry.space_group_name_H-M   'P 1'
#
loop_
_entity.id
_entity.type
_entity.pdbx_description
1 polymer ?
#
loop_
_entity_poly.entity_id
_entity_poly.type
_entity_poly.pdbx_seq_one_letter_code
_entity_poly.pdbx_strand_id
1 'polypeptide(L)' 'CRACKDGWLEILGSGMVHPTVLRNGGYDPEEVTGWAFGMGIDRIAMLKYGVDDLRLFFDNDLRFLRQFA' A
#
# COMPACT_ATOMS: atom_id res chain seq x y z
N CYS A 1 17.77 -8.77 -0.76
CA CYS A 1 17.10 -8.46 -2.06
C CYS A 1 17.60 -7.13 -2.63
N ARG A 2 17.39 -6.82 -3.92
CA ARG A 2 17.95 -5.61 -4.57
C ARG A 2 17.50 -4.31 -3.90
N ALA A 3 16.23 -4.26 -3.49
CA ALA A 3 15.63 -3.10 -2.80
C ALA A 3 15.85 -3.08 -1.27
N CYS A 4 15.84 -4.24 -0.61
CA CYS A 4 15.94 -4.34 0.84
C CYS A 4 17.37 -4.53 1.35
N LYS A 5 18.30 -4.96 0.50
CA LYS A 5 19.59 -5.55 0.90
C LYS A 5 19.35 -6.59 2.01
N ASP A 6 19.74 -6.26 3.25
CA ASP A 6 19.60 -7.08 4.48
C ASP A 6 18.61 -6.47 5.51
N GLY A 7 17.88 -5.42 5.14
CA GLY A 7 17.06 -4.61 6.05
C GLY A 7 15.56 -4.75 5.84
N TRP A 8 14.81 -4.21 6.80
CA TRP A 8 13.36 -4.04 6.73
C TRP A 8 12.99 -2.96 5.72
N LEU A 9 11.88 -3.19 5.01
CA LEU A 9 11.26 -2.21 4.13
C LEU A 9 9.84 -1.92 4.60
N GLU A 10 9.48 -0.65 4.63
CA GLU A 10 8.11 -0.22 4.88
C GLU A 10 7.20 -0.69 3.73
N ILE A 11 6.04 -1.25 4.10
CA ILE A 11 5.03 -1.80 3.17
C ILE A 11 3.67 -1.12 3.35
N LEU A 12 3.31 -0.78 4.59
CA LEU A 12 2.01 -0.18 4.92
C LEU A 12 2.10 0.61 6.22
N GLY A 13 1.19 1.56 6.36
CA GLY A 13 0.85 2.19 7.64
C GLY A 13 -0.47 1.61 8.16
N SER A 14 -0.62 1.51 9.48
CA SER A 14 -1.88 1.12 10.10
C SER A 14 -2.05 1.71 11.50
N GLY A 15 -3.28 1.74 12.00
CA GLY A 15 -3.56 2.21 13.34
C GLY A 15 -5.04 2.25 13.68
N MET A 16 -5.30 2.57 14.94
CA MET A 16 -6.66 2.81 15.42
C MET A 16 -7.23 4.06 14.75
N VAL A 17 -8.49 3.98 14.33
CA VAL A 17 -9.22 5.12 13.78
C VAL A 17 -9.44 6.11 14.91
N HIS A 18 -9.06 7.37 14.67
CA HIS A 18 -9.19 8.42 15.67
C HIS A 18 -10.68 8.69 15.99
N PRO A 19 -11.08 8.90 17.26
CA PRO A 19 -12.49 9.12 17.66
C PRO A 19 -13.22 10.22 16.88
N THR A 20 -12.51 11.30 16.52
CA THR A 20 -13.08 12.38 15.69
C THR A 20 -13.51 11.89 14.29
N VAL A 21 -12.79 10.93 13.70
CA VAL A 21 -13.16 10.34 12.40
C VAL A 21 -14.43 9.50 12.54
N LEU A 22 -14.56 8.71 13.60
CA LEU A 22 -15.77 7.94 13.90
C LEU A 22 -16.98 8.87 14.09
N ARG A 23 -16.82 9.94 14.88
CA ARG A 23 -17.88 10.96 15.07
C ARG A 23 -18.32 11.60 13.76
N ASN A 24 -17.36 11.97 12.90
CA ASN A 24 -17.66 12.55 11.59
C ASN A 24 -18.39 11.56 10.66
N GLY A 25 -18.22 10.25 10.87
CA GLY A 25 -18.97 9.19 10.20
C GLY A 25 -20.33 8.86 10.82
N GLY A 26 -20.73 9.53 11.90
CA GLY A 26 -22.00 9.29 12.59
C GLY A 26 -21.96 8.20 13.66
N TYR A 27 -20.76 7.78 14.10
CA TYR A 27 -20.57 6.73 15.11
C TYR A 27 -20.17 7.31 16.48
N ASP A 28 -20.66 6.70 17.57
CA ASP A 28 -20.20 6.98 18.93
C ASP A 28 -18.89 6.20 19.25
N PRO A 29 -17.75 6.88 19.47
CA PRO A 29 -16.48 6.21 19.76
C PRO A 29 -16.42 5.43 21.08
N GLU A 30 -17.38 5.63 21.99
CA GLU A 30 -17.45 4.85 23.24
C GLU A 30 -18.15 3.50 23.02
N GLU A 31 -18.99 3.38 21.99
CA GLU A 31 -19.68 2.14 21.63
C GLU A 31 -18.93 1.36 20.54
N VAL A 32 -18.25 2.06 19.63
CA VAL A 32 -17.52 1.45 18.51
C VAL A 32 -16.08 1.93 18.42
N THR A 33 -15.20 1.00 18.03
CA THR A 33 -13.80 1.29 17.69
C THR A 33 -13.51 0.81 16.27
N GLY A 34 -12.46 1.35 15.67
CA GLY A 34 -12.03 0.98 14.32
C GLY A 34 -10.52 0.86 14.21
N TRP A 35 -10.07 0.03 13.29
CA TRP A 35 -8.68 -0.05 12.85
C TRP A 35 -8.63 0.13 11.34
N ALA A 36 -7.65 0.88 10.85
CA ALA A 36 -7.47 1.17 9.44
C ALA A 36 -6.01 0.97 9.04
N PHE A 37 -5.81 0.68 7.76
CA PHE A 37 -4.50 0.51 7.15
C PHE A 37 -4.52 1.04 5.71
N GLY A 38 -3.34 1.38 5.20
CA GLY A 38 -3.16 1.86 3.84
C GLY A 38 -1.83 1.36 3.27
N MET A 39 -1.87 0.97 2.00
CA MET A 39 -0.70 0.47 1.27
C MET A 39 -0.70 0.96 -0.18
N GLY A 40 0.48 1.22 -0.71
CA GLY A 40 0.67 1.55 -2.12
C GLY A 40 0.75 0.28 -2.96
N ILE A 41 -0.18 0.11 -3.90
CA ILE A 41 -0.22 -1.05 -4.80
C ILE A 41 1.08 -1.20 -5.61
N ASP A 42 1.66 -0.08 -6.04
CA ASP A 42 2.88 -0.07 -6.85
C ASP A 42 4.07 -0.60 -6.06
N ARG A 43 4.21 -0.22 -4.78
CA ARG A 43 5.29 -0.68 -3.91
C ARG A 43 5.23 -2.20 -3.72
N ILE A 44 4.03 -2.72 -3.51
CA ILE A 44 3.81 -4.17 -3.35
C ILE A 44 4.09 -4.89 -4.67
N ALA A 45 3.63 -4.36 -5.79
CA ALA A 45 3.88 -4.93 -7.12
C ALA A 45 5.38 -4.96 -7.44
N MET A 46 6.12 -3.88 -7.16
CA MET A 46 7.58 -3.83 -7.34
C MET A 46 8.29 -4.95 -6.56
N LEU A 47 7.94 -5.13 -5.29
CA LEU A 47 8.56 -6.15 -4.45
C LEU A 47 8.15 -7.57 -4.84
N LYS A 48 6.87 -7.77 -5.20
CA LYS A 48 6.32 -9.08 -5.58
C LYS A 48 6.86 -9.58 -6.92
N TYR A 49 6.97 -8.68 -7.90
CA TYR A 49 7.34 -9.02 -9.27
C TYR A 49 8.78 -8.64 -9.64
N GLY A 50 9.54 -8.07 -8.71
CA GLY A 50 10.92 -7.64 -8.95
C GLY A 50 11.03 -6.50 -9.96
N VAL A 51 10.05 -5.59 -9.98
CA VAL A 51 10.08 -4.39 -10.84
C VAL A 51 10.94 -3.34 -10.17
N ASP A 52 12.06 -2.99 -10.81
CA ASP A 52 13.07 -2.08 -10.23
C ASP A 52 12.78 -0.58 -10.50
N ASP A 53 11.82 -0.26 -11.36
CA ASP A 53 11.49 1.11 -11.76
C ASP A 53 9.97 1.37 -11.79
N LEU A 54 9.53 2.32 -10.96
CA LEU A 54 8.11 2.68 -10.79
C LEU A 54 7.47 3.21 -12.09
N ARG A 55 8.27 3.86 -12.95
CA ARG A 55 7.77 4.50 -14.20
C ARG A 55 7.19 3.48 -15.18
N LEU A 56 7.67 2.24 -15.13
CA LEU A 56 7.21 1.16 -16.00
C LEU A 56 5.70 0.87 -15.85
N PHE A 57 5.11 1.17 -14.69
CA PHE A 57 3.65 1.03 -14.52
C PHE A 57 2.84 2.13 -15.24
N PHE A 58 3.45 3.29 -15.53
CA PHE A 58 2.76 4.43 -16.12
C PHE A 58 3.09 4.65 -17.60
N ASP A 59 4.21 4.11 -18.09
CA ASP A 59 4.64 4.25 -19.49
C ASP A 59 3.78 3.44 -20.49
N ASN A 60 2.95 2.51 -20.00
CA ASN A 60 2.04 1.67 -20.82
C ASN A 60 2.74 0.87 -21.94
N ASP A 61 4.00 0.49 -21.74
CA ASP A 61 4.75 -0.29 -22.73
C ASP A 61 4.20 -1.72 -22.86
N LEU A 62 3.74 -2.10 -24.06
CA LEU A 62 3.18 -3.44 -24.31
C LEU A 62 4.18 -4.57 -24.01
N ARG A 63 5.50 -4.34 -24.15
CA ARG A 63 6.54 -5.32 -23.82
C ARG A 63 6.63 -5.57 -22.32
N PHE A 64 6.38 -4.54 -21.51
CA PHE A 64 6.26 -4.66 -20.07
C PHE A 64 4.97 -5.37 -19.68
N LEU A 65 3.83 -4.90 -20.20
CA LEU A 65 2.50 -5.42 -19.84
C LEU A 65 2.33 -6.91 -20.19
N ARG A 66 2.91 -7.38 -21.30
CA ARG A 66 2.87 -8.79 -21.71
C ARG A 66 3.56 -9.76 -20.74
N GLN A 67 4.38 -9.29 -19.81
CA GLN A 67 5.04 -10.13 -18.82
C GLN A 67 4.10 -10.64 -17.72
N PHE A 68 2.89 -10.06 -17.63
CA PHE A 68 1.89 -10.34 -16.58
C PHE A 68 0.58 -10.94 -17.11
N ALA A 69 0.53 -11.28 -18.39
CA ALA A 69 -0.63 -11.88 -19.07
C ALA A 69 -0.58 -13.41 -19.05
#